data_AF-A0A6I5RA64-F1
#
_entry.id   AF-A0A6I5RA64-F1
#
_cell.length_a   1.000
_cell.length_b   1.000
_cell.length_c   1.000
_cell.angle_alpha   90.00
_cell.angle_beta   90.00
_cell.angle_gamma   90.00
#
_symmetry.space_group_name_H-M   'P 1'
#
loop_
_entity.id
_entity.type
_entity.pdbx_description
1 polymer ?
#
loop_
_entity_poly.entity_id
_entity_poly.type
_entity_poly.pdbx_seq_one_letter_code
_entity_poly.pdbx_strand_id
1 'polypeptide(L)' 'MPHRHVELSHADRDYLERLLGKGQMKAREYKRATGLLEMDRGKTLKAVSQTLGFPRRLNLGFEELSQ' A
#
# COMPACT_ATOMS: atom_id res chain seq x y z
N MET A 1 1.52 18.55 7.05
CA MET A 1 2.63 18.04 6.21
C MET A 1 2.03 17.08 5.20
N PRO A 2 2.37 17.12 3.90
CA PRO A 2 1.78 16.20 2.95
C PRO A 2 2.23 14.77 3.31
N HIS A 3 1.30 13.97 3.82
CA HIS A 3 1.53 12.61 4.34
C HIS A 3 1.73 11.61 3.20
N ARG A 4 2.61 11.92 2.24
CA ARG A 4 2.99 11.00 1.18
C ARG A 4 4.10 10.11 1.72
N HIS A 5 3.70 9.01 2.35
CA HIS A 5 4.64 8.12 3.06
C HIS A 5 5.45 7.22 2.11
N VAL A 6 5.09 7.19 0.83
CA VAL A 6 5.75 6.38 -0.20
C VAL A 6 5.88 7.23 -1.46
N GLU A 7 7.09 7.29 -2.02
CA GLU A 7 7.35 7.79 -3.37
C GLU A 7 8.09 6.69 -4.13
N LEU A 8 7.43 6.14 -5.16
CA LEU A 8 8.02 5.10 -5.99
C LEU A 8 8.83 5.73 -7.12
N SER A 9 9.95 5.10 -7.46
CA SER A 9 10.60 5.39 -8.73
C SER A 9 9.69 4.99 -9.89
N HIS A 10 9.94 5.56 -11.08
CA HIS A 10 9.19 5.17 -12.27
C HIS A 10 9.31 3.66 -12.56
N ALA A 11 10.51 3.10 -12.40
CA ALA A 11 10.76 1.67 -12.60
C ALA A 11 9.98 0.80 -11.61
N ASP A 12 9.90 1.21 -10.34
CA ASP A 12 9.15 0.46 -9.31
C ASP A 12 7.64 0.52 -9.56
N ARG A 13 7.14 1.70 -9.96
CA ARG A 13 5.72 1.86 -10.33
C ARG A 13 5.37 0.94 -11.50
N ASP A 14 6.15 0.99 -12.57
CA ASP A 14 5.94 0.17 -13.76
C ASP A 14 6.02 -1.33 -13.43
N TYR A 15 6.98 -1.72 -12.59
CA TYR A 15 7.11 -3.11 -12.14
C TYR A 15 5.86 -3.57 -11.39
N LEU A 16 5.35 -2.77 -10.45
CA LEU A 16 4.17 -3.11 -9.66
C LEU A 16 2.90 -3.16 -10.52
N GLU A 17 2.72 -2.24 -11.46
CA GLU A 17 1.59 -2.27 -12.40
C GLU A 17 1.63 -3.52 -13.30
N ARG A 18 2.82 -3.89 -13.81
CA ARG A 18 3.01 -5.13 -14.57
C ARG A 18 2.80 -6.37 -13.72
N LEU A 19 3.22 -6.35 -12.46
CA LEU A 19 3.03 -7.44 -11.51
C LEU A 19 1.53 -7.69 -11.33
N LEU A 20 0.74 -6.64 -11.07
CA LEU A 20 -0.72 -6.73 -10.92
C LEU A 20 -1.44 -7.23 -12.18
N GLY A 21 -0.90 -6.94 -13.37
CA GLY A 21 -1.45 -7.43 -14.64
C GLY A 21 -1.30 -8.93 -14.90
N LYS A 22 -0.47 -9.67 -14.15
CA LYS A 22 -0.20 -11.11 -14.39
C LYS A 22 -1.31 -12.05 -13.94
N GLY A 23 -2.33 -11.57 -13.23
CA GLY A 23 -3.55 -12.33 -12.88
C GLY A 23 -3.41 -13.44 -11.84
N GLN A 24 -2.24 -14.06 -11.67
CA GLN A 24 -1.98 -15.11 -10.68
C GLN A 24 -0.91 -14.67 -9.67
N MET A 25 -1.31 -14.41 -8.43
CA MET A 25 -0.41 -14.16 -7.29
C MET A 25 -1.10 -14.43 -5.96
N LYS A 26 -0.33 -14.52 -4.87
CA LYS A 26 -0.91 -14.70 -3.53
C LYS A 26 -1.65 -13.43 -3.10
N ALA A 27 -2.77 -13.58 -2.40
CA ALA A 27 -3.56 -12.45 -1.90
C ALA A 27 -2.73 -11.44 -1.07
N ARG A 28 -1.71 -11.91 -0.34
CA ARG A 28 -0.78 -11.05 0.41
C ARG A 28 0.08 -10.17 -0.50
N GLU A 29 0.54 -10.70 -1.62
CA GLU A 29 1.37 -9.98 -2.60
C GLU A 29 0.53 -8.96 -3.34
N TYR A 30 -0.67 -9.35 -3.77
CA TYR A 30 -1.65 -8.45 -4.37
C TYR A 30 -1.91 -7.24 -3.47
N LYS A 31 -2.29 -7.48 -2.21
CA LYS A 31 -2.56 -6.39 -1.25
C LYS A 31 -1.37 -5.48 -1.03
N ARG A 32 -0.13 -6.02 -1.01
CA ARG A 32 1.07 -5.19 -0.83
C ARG A 32 1.36 -4.35 -2.07
N ALA A 33 1.32 -4.93 -3.26
CA ALA A 33 1.55 -4.21 -4.51
C ALA A 33 0.51 -3.11 -4.71
N THR A 34 -0.78 -3.43 -4.53
CA THR A 34 -1.85 -2.43 -4.57
C THR A 34 -1.65 -1.36 -3.50
N GLY A 35 -1.31 -1.74 -2.27
CA GLY A 35 -1.11 -0.77 -1.19
C GLY A 35 0.02 0.22 -1.46
N LEU A 36 1.15 -0.25 -2.00
CA LEU A 36 2.29 0.61 -2.37
C LEU A 36 1.92 1.61 -3.48
N LEU A 37 1.22 1.15 -4.53
CA LEU A 37 0.76 2.03 -5.61
C LEU A 37 -0.23 3.09 -5.13
N GLU A 38 -1.15 2.71 -4.24
CA GLU A 38 -2.14 3.64 -3.70
C GLU A 38 -1.51 4.69 -2.76
N MET A 39 -0.50 4.30 -1.99
CA MET A 39 0.27 5.25 -1.17
C MET A 39 1.13 6.19 -2.02
N ASP A 40 1.75 5.67 -3.09
CA ASP A 40 2.46 6.49 -4.08
C ASP A 40 1.53 7.51 -4.77
N ARG A 41 0.25 7.15 -4.97
CA ARG A 41 -0.81 8.06 -5.46
C ARG A 41 -1.29 9.09 -4.43
N GLY A 42 -0.71 9.09 -3.22
CA GLY A 42 -0.99 10.08 -2.19
C GLY A 42 -2.04 9.64 -1.15
N LYS A 43 -2.51 8.39 -1.17
CA LYS A 43 -3.38 7.90 -0.10
C LYS A 43 -2.58 7.63 1.16
N THR A 44 -3.21 7.85 2.32
CA THR A 44 -2.62 7.48 3.60
C THR A 44 -2.67 5.98 3.80
N LEU A 45 -1.72 5.45 4.58
CA LEU A 45 -1.70 4.04 4.96
C LEU A 45 -3.03 3.58 5.60
N LYS A 46 -3.67 4.45 6.39
CA LYS A 46 -4.98 4.20 7.02
C LYS A 46 -6.09 3.99 5.99
N ALA A 47 -6.18 4.87 4.99
CA ALA A 47 -7.19 4.75 3.94
C ALA A 47 -6.98 3.45 3.12
N VAL A 48 -5.72 3.18 2.75
CA VAL A 48 -5.35 1.97 2.02
C VAL A 48 -5.66 0.70 2.83
N SER A 49 -5.41 0.69 4.13
CA SER A 49 -5.60 -0.51 4.96
C SER A 49 -7.07 -0.85 5.19
N GLN A 50 -7.94 0.16 5.27
CA GLN A 50 -9.39 0.01 5.31
C GLN A 50 -9.93 -0.63 4.03
N THR A 51 -9.43 -0.22 2.86
CA THR A 51 -9.86 -0.78 1.56
C THR A 51 -9.37 -2.21 1.34
N LEU A 52 -8.13 -2.53 1.73
CA LEU A 52 -7.51 -3.83 1.46
C LEU A 52 -7.81 -4.89 2.52
N GLY A 53 -8.49 -4.53 3.62
CA GLY A 53 -8.88 -5.44 4.69
C GLY A 53 -7.66 -6.15 5.28
N PHE A 54 -6.62 -5.41 5.67
CA PHE A 54 -5.52 -6.01 6.42
C PHE A 54 -6.02 -6.45 7.81
N PRO A 55 -5.69 -7.68 8.25
CA PRO A 55 -6.06 -8.12 9.59
C PRO A 55 -5.40 -7.21 10.64
N ARG A 56 -6.18 -6.86 11.68
CA ARG A 56 -5.82 -5.98 12.81
C ARG A 56 -4.44 -6.28 13.45
N ARG A 57 -3.89 -7.48 13.24
CA ARG A 57 -2.55 -7.87 13.72
C ARG A 57 -1.39 -7.13 13.06
N LEU A 58 -1.58 -6.54 11.88
CA LEU A 58 -0.61 -5.60 11.26
C LEU A 58 -0.86 -4.13 11.66
N ASN A 59 -1.93 -3.84 12.41
CA ASN A 59 -2.24 -2.49 12.92
C ASN A 59 -1.67 -2.22 14.32
N LEU A 60 -0.98 -3.19 14.95
CA LEU A 60 -0.50 -3.09 16.35
C LEU A 60 0.72 -2.16 16.56
N GLY A 61 0.90 -1.14 15.71
CA GLY A 61 1.95 -0.14 15.87
C GLY A 61 1.58 1.25 15.36
N PHE A 62 0.29 1.53 15.11
CA PHE A 62 -0.14 2.79 14.46
C PHE A 62 -1.04 3.68 15.31
N GLU A 63 -1.35 3.32 16.56
CA GLU A 63 -2.11 4.22 17.46
C GLU A 63 -1.24 5.31 18.12
N GLU A 64 0.09 5.29 17.93
CA GLU A 64 1.00 6.23 18.61
C GLU A 64 1.44 7.44 17.79
N LEU A 65 0.98 7.57 16.53
CA LEU A 65 1.33 8.71 15.66
C LEU A 65 0.11 9.59 15.33
N SER A 66 -0.66 9.91 16.37
CA SER A 66 -1.73 10.91 16.31
C SER A 66 -1.64 11.88 17.50
N GLN A 67 -0.57 12.68 17.51
CA GLN A 67 -0.60 14.08 17.99
C GLN A 67 0.19 14.94 17.01
#